data_AF-A0A7S2Z8C2-F1
#
_entry.id   AF-A0A7S2Z8C2-F1
#
_cell.length_a   1.000
_cell.length_b   1.000
_cell.length_c   1.000
_cell.angle_alpha   90.00
_cell.angle_beta   90.00
_cell.angle_gamma   90.00
#
_symmetry.space_group_name_H-M   'P 1'
#
loop_
_entity.id
_entity.type
_entity.pdbx_description
1 polymer ?
#
loop_
_entity_poly.entity_id
_entity_poly.type
_entity_poly.pdbx_seq_one_letter_code
_entity_poly.pdbx_strand_id
1 'polypeptide(L)'
;AEALVGQNFERLFALGNYKDAAVAAAESPMGALRTKATIEKLKGVQVQPGQTSPLLQYFGTLLTHGKLNPLESLELGRLVLAQNKKQLLENWMNEDKLECDEALGDLVKATGDNDLALKIYLKAQATQKVVTAFAERGQFEELVKYSSQVGHKPDYLYIMQSLLMSNPQAAAKLAVTIAQQEGPPVDVNTITDLFLQRN
;
A
#
# COMPACT_ATOMS: atom_id res chain seq x y z
N ALA A 1 -10.02 -21.76 -24.21
CA ALA A 1 -8.58 -21.76 -23.85
C ALA A 1 -8.38 -21.79 -22.34
N GLU A 2 -9.17 -21.05 -21.55
CA GLU A 2 -9.06 -20.97 -20.09
C GLU A 2 -9.12 -22.33 -19.36
N ALA A 3 -10.02 -23.23 -19.78
CA ALA A 3 -10.13 -24.56 -19.17
C ALA A 3 -8.89 -25.46 -19.36
N LEU A 4 -8.17 -25.31 -20.48
CA LEU A 4 -6.94 -26.06 -20.75
C LEU A 4 -5.77 -25.52 -19.92
N VAL A 5 -5.72 -24.19 -19.74
CA VAL A 5 -4.68 -23.52 -18.94
C VAL A 5 -4.85 -23.88 -17.46
N GLY A 6 -6.09 -23.90 -16.95
CA GLY A 6 -6.40 -24.40 -15.60
C GLY A 6 -5.99 -25.86 -15.37
N GLN A 7 -6.32 -26.76 -16.31
CA GLN A 7 -5.89 -28.17 -16.19
C GLN A 7 -4.37 -28.33 -16.22
N ASN A 8 -3.65 -27.56 -17.05
CA ASN A 8 -2.18 -27.62 -17.08
C ASN A 8 -1.58 -27.10 -15.77
N PHE A 9 -2.13 -26.03 -15.20
CA PHE A 9 -1.73 -25.53 -13.88
C PHE A 9 -1.93 -26.60 -12.80
N GLU A 10 -3.11 -27.23 -12.75
CA GLU A 10 -3.40 -28.25 -11.74
C GLU A 10 -2.50 -29.49 -11.89
N ARG A 11 -2.19 -29.89 -13.12
CA ARG A 11 -1.23 -30.95 -13.39
C ARG A 11 0.16 -30.61 -12.88
N LEU A 12 0.68 -29.41 -13.20
CA LEU A 12 2.00 -28.96 -12.74
C LEU A 12 2.06 -28.80 -11.22
N PHE A 13 0.96 -28.31 -10.62
CA PHE A 13 0.80 -28.18 -9.18
C PHE A 13 0.80 -29.55 -8.48
N ALA A 14 0.07 -30.54 -9.01
CA ALA A 14 0.05 -31.91 -8.49
C ALA A 14 1.42 -32.62 -8.60
N LEU A 15 2.22 -32.26 -9.61
CA LEU A 15 3.60 -32.75 -9.78
C LEU A 15 4.60 -32.05 -8.84
N GLY A 16 4.18 -31.07 -8.05
CA GLY A 16 5.06 -30.28 -7.19
C GLY A 16 5.93 -29.27 -7.94
N ASN A 17 5.64 -29.05 -9.24
CA ASN A 17 6.41 -28.13 -10.07
C ASN A 17 5.78 -26.72 -10.08
N TYR A 18 5.91 -26.04 -8.94
CA TYR A 18 5.27 -24.74 -8.71
C TYR A 18 5.80 -23.62 -9.59
N LYS A 19 7.06 -23.70 -10.03
CA LYS A 19 7.68 -22.69 -10.89
C LYS A 19 7.04 -22.67 -12.27
N ASP A 20 6.94 -23.84 -12.92
CA ASP A 20 6.27 -23.97 -14.21
C ASP A 20 4.76 -23.70 -14.10
N ALA A 21 4.12 -24.10 -12.99
CA ALA A 21 2.73 -23.75 -12.74
C ALA A 21 2.54 -22.23 -12.69
N ALA A 22 3.46 -21.51 -12.05
CA ALA A 22 3.43 -20.05 -12.01
C ALA A 22 3.62 -19.40 -13.38
N VAL A 23 4.50 -19.95 -14.23
CA VAL A 23 4.67 -19.49 -15.61
C VAL A 23 3.35 -19.65 -16.37
N ALA A 24 2.73 -20.84 -16.30
CA ALA A 24 1.44 -21.09 -16.94
C ALA A 24 0.32 -20.15 -16.45
N ALA A 25 0.36 -19.74 -15.17
CA ALA A 25 -0.57 -18.75 -14.64
C ALA A 25 -0.25 -17.32 -15.09
N ALA A 26 1.03 -16.95 -15.17
CA ALA A 26 1.48 -15.65 -15.67
C ALA A 26 1.14 -15.46 -17.16
N GLU A 27 1.29 -16.51 -17.96
CA GLU A 27 0.96 -16.53 -19.40
C GLU A 27 -0.53 -16.77 -19.68
N SER A 28 -1.36 -16.91 -18.63
CA SER A 28 -2.79 -17.17 -18.82
C SER A 28 -3.49 -15.99 -19.53
N PRO A 29 -4.30 -16.25 -20.57
CA PRO A 29 -4.99 -15.20 -21.30
C PRO A 29 -5.95 -14.46 -20.36
N MET A 30 -5.91 -13.13 -20.39
CA MET A 30 -6.66 -12.23 -19.50
C MET A 30 -6.43 -12.46 -17.99
N GLY A 31 -5.35 -13.16 -17.60
CA GLY A 31 -5.09 -13.45 -16.18
C GLY A 31 -6.10 -14.43 -15.57
N ALA A 32 -6.67 -15.34 -16.36
CA ALA A 32 -7.66 -16.31 -15.89
C ALA A 32 -7.21 -17.15 -14.67
N LEU A 33 -5.89 -17.34 -14.49
CA LEU A 33 -5.33 -18.01 -13.32
C LEU A 33 -4.79 -17.06 -12.25
N ARG A 34 -4.71 -15.76 -12.51
CA ARG A 34 -4.28 -14.73 -11.55
C ARG A 34 -5.42 -14.32 -10.63
N THR A 35 -6.00 -15.32 -9.96
CA THR A 35 -7.16 -15.16 -9.09
C THR A 35 -6.82 -15.48 -7.64
N LYS A 36 -7.66 -15.00 -6.73
CA LYS A 36 -7.54 -15.30 -5.30
C LYS A 36 -7.53 -16.82 -5.03
N ALA A 37 -8.32 -17.59 -5.78
CA ALA A 37 -8.39 -19.04 -5.63
C ALA A 37 -7.03 -19.73 -5.88
N THR A 38 -6.29 -19.29 -6.90
CA THR A 38 -4.94 -19.81 -7.20
C THR A 38 -3.96 -19.49 -6.08
N ILE A 39 -4.01 -18.27 -5.55
CA ILE A 39 -3.19 -17.82 -4.42
C ILE A 39 -3.50 -18.64 -3.17
N GLU A 40 -4.78 -18.87 -2.86
CA GLU A 40 -5.19 -19.68 -1.72
C GLU A 40 -4.76 -21.14 -1.84
N LYS A 41 -4.81 -21.72 -3.05
CA LYS A 41 -4.24 -23.05 -3.33
C LYS A 41 -2.74 -23.09 -3.01
N LEU A 42 -1.96 -22.14 -3.52
CA LEU A 42 -0.52 -22.03 -3.28
C LEU A 42 -0.17 -21.80 -1.80
N LYS A 43 -1.01 -21.03 -1.10
CA LYS A 43 -0.87 -20.74 0.33
C LYS A 43 -1.18 -21.96 1.21
N GLY A 44 -2.10 -22.82 0.78
CA GLY A 44 -2.47 -24.05 1.48
C GLY A 44 -1.41 -25.16 1.40
N VAL A 45 -0.40 -25.02 0.54
CA VAL A 45 0.68 -26.01 0.43
C VAL A 45 1.57 -25.95 1.67
N GLN A 46 1.62 -27.04 2.43
CA GLN A 46 2.57 -27.19 3.53
C GLN A 46 4.00 -27.28 2.97
N VAL A 47 4.82 -26.29 3.28
CA VAL A 47 6.23 -26.28 2.92
C VAL A 47 7.08 -26.92 4.02
N GLN A 48 8.02 -27.76 3.62
CA GLN A 48 9.02 -28.28 4.54
C GLN A 48 9.99 -27.17 4.98
N PRO A 49 10.47 -27.18 6.24
CA PRO A 49 11.42 -26.18 6.72
C PRO A 49 12.70 -26.23 5.88
N GLY A 50 13.04 -25.09 5.26
CA GLY A 50 14.20 -24.93 4.38
C GLY A 50 13.89 -24.88 2.88
N GLN A 51 12.66 -25.20 2.46
CA GLN A 51 12.24 -25.07 1.06
C GLN A 51 11.56 -23.72 0.81
N THR A 52 11.85 -23.09 -0.33
CA THR A 52 11.25 -21.80 -0.72
C THR A 52 9.74 -21.96 -0.88
N SER A 53 8.95 -21.13 -0.18
CA SER A 53 7.48 -21.16 -0.26
C SER A 53 7.03 -21.15 -1.73
N PRO A 54 6.15 -22.08 -2.15
CA PRO A 54 5.65 -22.14 -3.53
C PRO A 54 4.93 -20.85 -3.92
N LEU A 55 4.31 -20.18 -2.95
CA LEU A 55 3.73 -18.86 -3.12
C LEU A 55 4.78 -17.79 -3.47
N LEU A 56 5.96 -17.83 -2.82
CA LEU A 56 7.05 -16.91 -3.14
C LEU A 56 7.63 -17.20 -4.54
N GLN A 57 7.76 -18.48 -4.91
CA GLN A 57 8.17 -18.87 -6.26
C GLN A 57 7.19 -18.36 -7.31
N TYR A 58 5.88 -18.48 -7.02
CA TYR A 58 4.82 -17.97 -7.87
C TYR A 58 4.92 -16.47 -8.13
N PHE A 59 5.04 -15.68 -7.06
CA PHE A 59 5.22 -14.24 -7.19
C PHE A 59 6.53 -13.87 -7.87
N GLY A 60 7.63 -14.58 -7.59
CA GLY A 60 8.91 -14.36 -8.26
C GLY A 60 8.81 -14.52 -9.78
N THR A 61 8.13 -15.57 -10.24
CA THR A 61 7.84 -15.77 -11.68
C THR A 61 6.96 -14.65 -12.23
N LEU A 62 5.86 -14.31 -11.56
CA LEU A 62 4.99 -13.22 -12.02
C LEU A 62 5.72 -11.88 -12.14
N LEU A 63 6.58 -11.55 -11.18
CA LEU A 63 7.41 -10.33 -11.19
C LEU A 63 8.41 -10.29 -12.35
N THR A 64 8.81 -11.46 -12.87
CA THR A 64 9.63 -11.54 -14.10
C THR A 64 8.82 -11.38 -15.38
N HIS A 65 7.52 -11.76 -15.35
CA HIS A 65 6.62 -11.65 -16.50
C HIS A 65 5.93 -10.28 -16.59
N GLY A 66 5.70 -9.58 -15.47
CA GLY A 66 5.05 -8.28 -15.48
C GLY A 66 4.70 -7.74 -14.08
N LYS A 67 3.69 -6.88 -14.06
CA LYS A 67 3.19 -6.22 -12.84
C LYS A 67 2.22 -7.13 -12.07
N LEU A 68 2.29 -7.09 -10.75
CA LEU A 68 1.34 -7.75 -9.83
C LEU A 68 0.07 -6.92 -9.64
N ASN A 69 -1.06 -7.61 -9.54
CA ASN A 69 -2.36 -7.01 -9.21
C ASN A 69 -2.43 -6.61 -7.72
N PRO A 70 -3.38 -5.76 -7.29
CA PRO A 70 -3.51 -5.33 -5.89
C PRO A 70 -3.58 -6.48 -4.89
N LEU A 71 -4.34 -7.53 -5.24
CA LEU A 71 -4.50 -8.74 -4.43
C LEU A 71 -3.18 -9.52 -4.29
N GLU A 72 -2.42 -9.63 -5.38
CA GLU A 72 -1.14 -10.33 -5.42
C GLU A 72 -0.08 -9.55 -4.64
N SER A 73 -0.01 -8.23 -4.83
CA SER A 73 0.86 -7.33 -4.08
C SER A 73 0.60 -7.42 -2.57
N LEU A 74 -0.67 -7.48 -2.15
CA LEU A 74 -1.06 -7.61 -0.74
C LEU A 74 -0.57 -8.92 -0.11
N GLU A 75 -0.82 -10.05 -0.78
CA GLU A 75 -0.40 -11.37 -0.27
C GLU A 75 1.12 -11.54 -0.32
N LEU A 76 1.79 -11.01 -1.36
CA LEU A 76 3.25 -10.94 -1.41
C LEU A 76 3.79 -10.08 -0.26
N GLY A 77 3.21 -8.90 -0.04
CA GLY A 77 3.56 -8.02 1.08
C GLY A 77 3.48 -8.73 2.41
N ARG A 78 2.38 -9.42 2.69
CA ARG A 78 2.21 -10.26 3.90
C ARG A 78 3.33 -11.28 4.06
N LEU A 79 3.63 -12.02 3.01
CA LEU A 79 4.63 -13.07 3.01
C LEU A 79 6.05 -12.54 3.26
N VAL A 80 6.37 -11.40 2.63
CA VAL A 80 7.69 -10.75 2.70
C VAL A 80 7.89 -10.10 4.06
N LEU A 81 6.86 -9.41 4.58
CA LEU A 81 6.88 -8.79 5.90
C LEU A 81 6.97 -9.84 7.02
N ALA A 82 6.22 -10.95 6.92
CA ALA A 82 6.33 -12.07 7.87
C ALA A 82 7.75 -12.66 7.90
N GLN A 83 8.44 -12.68 6.77
CA GLN A 83 9.84 -13.11 6.65
C GLN A 83 10.86 -12.03 7.01
N ASN A 84 10.44 -10.84 7.46
CA ASN A 84 11.30 -9.67 7.70
C ASN A 84 12.11 -9.22 6.46
N LYS A 85 11.66 -9.55 5.25
CA LYS A 85 12.33 -9.22 3.98
C LYS A 85 11.83 -7.93 3.34
N LYS A 86 11.48 -6.90 4.13
CA LYS A 86 10.87 -5.66 3.64
C LYS A 86 11.64 -4.95 2.52
N GLN A 87 12.97 -5.10 2.48
CA GLN A 87 13.80 -4.57 1.38
C GLN A 87 13.39 -5.07 0.00
N LEU A 88 12.89 -6.31 -0.11
CA LEU A 88 12.39 -6.83 -1.38
C LEU A 88 11.12 -6.11 -1.82
N LEU A 89 10.21 -5.84 -0.86
CA LEU A 89 8.99 -5.09 -1.12
C LEU A 89 9.31 -3.68 -1.62
N GLU A 90 10.30 -3.02 -1.00
CA GLU A 90 10.78 -1.70 -1.43
C GLU A 90 11.35 -1.72 -2.84
N ASN A 91 12.19 -2.70 -3.16
CA ASN A 91 12.77 -2.84 -4.50
C ASN A 91 11.70 -3.01 -5.56
N TRP A 92 10.77 -3.96 -5.37
CA TRP A 92 9.71 -4.20 -6.35
C TRP A 92 8.72 -3.03 -6.49
N MET A 93 8.50 -2.28 -5.41
CA MET A 93 7.71 -1.05 -5.45
C MET A 93 8.41 0.06 -6.23
N ASN A 94 9.72 0.23 -6.05
CA ASN A 94 10.52 1.20 -6.78
C ASN A 94 10.63 0.84 -8.28
N GLU A 95 10.65 -0.45 -8.61
CA GLU A 95 10.62 -0.96 -9.99
C GLU A 95 9.22 -0.90 -10.64
N ASP A 96 8.20 -0.36 -9.96
CA ASP A 96 6.80 -0.31 -10.42
C ASP A 96 6.18 -1.70 -10.76
N LYS A 97 6.74 -2.77 -10.19
CA LYS A 97 6.27 -4.14 -10.39
C LYS A 97 5.08 -4.51 -9.51
N LEU A 98 4.79 -3.70 -8.49
CA LEU A 98 3.70 -3.92 -7.55
C LEU A 98 2.60 -2.90 -7.77
N GLU A 99 1.37 -3.36 -7.91
CA GLU A 99 0.22 -2.48 -7.76
C GLU A 99 -0.02 -2.20 -6.27
N CYS A 100 0.22 -0.95 -5.88
CA CYS A 100 0.06 -0.47 -4.52
C CYS A 100 -1.41 -0.12 -4.26
N ASP A 101 -1.93 -0.58 -3.13
CA ASP A 101 -3.30 -0.31 -2.69
C ASP A 101 -3.31 0.12 -1.21
N GLU A 102 -4.42 0.72 -0.77
CA GLU A 102 -4.61 1.11 0.62
C GLU A 102 -4.35 -0.05 1.58
N ALA A 103 -4.85 -1.24 1.27
CA ALA A 103 -4.69 -2.42 2.14
C ALA A 103 -3.21 -2.80 2.32
N LEU A 104 -2.38 -2.61 1.30
CA LEU A 104 -0.94 -2.88 1.37
C LEU A 104 -0.22 -1.86 2.25
N GLY A 105 -0.63 -0.60 2.18
CA GLY A 105 -0.07 0.46 3.03
C GLY A 105 -0.41 0.23 4.49
N ASP A 106 -1.63 -0.19 4.80
CA ASP A 106 -2.09 -0.47 6.17
C ASP A 106 -1.32 -1.67 6.76
N LEU A 107 -1.07 -2.69 5.93
CA LEU A 107 -0.25 -3.84 6.28
C LEU A 107 1.19 -3.45 6.68
N VAL A 108 1.83 -2.58 5.90
CA VAL A 108 3.20 -2.11 6.20
C VAL A 108 3.22 -1.17 7.40
N LYS A 109 2.17 -0.33 7.57
CA LYS A 109 2.03 0.49 8.77
C LYS A 109 1.96 -0.39 10.02
N ALA A 110 1.24 -1.51 9.96
CA ALA A 110 1.11 -2.45 11.08
C ALA A 110 2.45 -3.11 11.48
N THR A 111 3.46 -3.16 10.59
CA THR A 111 4.80 -3.62 10.95
C THR A 111 5.68 -2.56 11.60
N GLY A 112 5.18 -1.32 11.73
CA GLY A 112 5.88 -0.17 12.29
C GLY A 112 6.63 0.68 11.27
N ASP A 113 6.60 0.32 9.98
CA ASP A 113 7.31 1.03 8.91
C ASP A 113 6.43 2.16 8.31
N ASN A 114 6.27 3.25 9.08
CA ASN A 114 5.45 4.40 8.66
C ASN A 114 5.96 5.09 7.37
N ASP A 115 7.27 5.13 7.16
CA ASP A 115 7.89 5.69 5.96
C ASP A 115 7.48 4.93 4.69
N LEU A 116 7.55 3.60 4.74
CA LEU A 116 7.20 2.77 3.60
C LEU A 116 5.68 2.76 3.37
N ALA A 117 4.89 2.74 4.45
CA ALA A 117 3.43 2.86 4.36
C ALA A 117 3.01 4.15 3.64
N LEU A 118 3.63 5.29 3.96
CA LEU A 118 3.37 6.56 3.29
C LEU A 118 3.69 6.48 1.78
N LYS A 119 4.84 5.91 1.40
CA LYS A 119 5.19 5.70 -0.02
C LYS A 119 4.14 4.86 -0.75
N ILE A 120 3.63 3.82 -0.10
CA ILE A 120 2.58 2.97 -0.66
C ILE A 120 1.29 3.76 -0.84
N TYR A 121 0.84 4.52 0.17
CA TYR A 121 -0.37 5.34 0.06
C TYR A 121 -0.26 6.39 -1.04
N LEU A 122 0.92 7.00 -1.22
CA LEU A 122 1.20 7.94 -2.30
C LEU A 122 1.05 7.26 -3.67
N LYS A 123 1.66 6.07 -3.85
CA LYS A 123 1.52 5.27 -5.09
C LYS A 123 0.10 4.77 -5.31
N ALA A 124 -0.61 4.39 -4.26
CA ALA A 124 -2.00 3.95 -4.29
C ALA A 124 -3.00 5.10 -4.50
N GLN A 125 -2.52 6.35 -4.55
CA GLN A 125 -3.35 7.56 -4.62
C GLN A 125 -4.41 7.64 -3.50
N ALA A 126 -4.14 7.03 -2.34
CA ALA A 126 -5.04 7.00 -1.19
C ALA A 126 -4.95 8.32 -0.41
N THR A 127 -5.50 9.40 -0.97
CA THR A 127 -5.35 10.77 -0.45
C THR A 127 -5.68 10.89 1.04
N GLN A 128 -6.76 10.28 1.50
CA GLN A 128 -7.17 10.29 2.91
C GLN A 128 -6.09 9.69 3.85
N LYS A 129 -5.51 8.55 3.45
CA LYS A 129 -4.47 7.86 4.22
C LYS A 129 -3.12 8.59 4.16
N VAL A 130 -2.76 9.15 3.00
CA VAL A 130 -1.56 10.00 2.84
C VAL A 130 -1.63 11.19 3.79
N VAL A 131 -2.77 11.88 3.80
CA VAL A 131 -3.02 13.04 4.65
C VAL A 131 -2.95 12.67 6.13
N THR A 132 -3.60 11.57 6.52
CA THR A 132 -3.53 11.06 7.90
C THR A 132 -2.10 10.73 8.30
N ALA A 133 -1.36 10.02 7.43
CA ALA A 133 0.02 9.63 7.70
C ALA A 133 0.96 10.84 7.80
N PHE A 134 0.82 11.85 6.93
CA PHE A 134 1.59 13.09 7.07
C PHE A 134 1.24 13.86 8.35
N ALA A 135 -0.04 13.88 8.74
CA ALA A 135 -0.49 14.55 9.96
C ALA A 135 0.05 13.86 11.22
N GLU A 136 0.01 12.52 11.29
CA GLU A 136 0.60 11.73 12.36
C GLU A 136 2.13 11.93 12.47
N ARG A 137 2.81 12.14 11.33
CA ARG A 137 4.25 12.42 11.27
C ARG A 137 4.62 13.89 11.51
N GLY A 138 3.64 14.78 11.57
CA GLY A 138 3.87 16.23 11.67
C GLY A 138 4.48 16.88 10.41
N GLN A 139 4.42 16.20 9.27
CA GLN A 139 4.95 16.66 7.97
C GLN A 139 3.90 17.49 7.21
N PHE A 140 3.47 18.59 7.81
CA PHE A 140 2.38 19.41 7.29
C PHE A 140 2.72 20.12 5.97
N GLU A 141 3.97 20.54 5.77
CA GLU A 141 4.40 21.18 4.53
C GLU A 141 4.23 20.25 3.31
N GLU A 142 4.57 18.97 3.47
CA GLU A 142 4.40 17.97 2.40
C GLU A 142 2.93 17.62 2.18
N LEU A 143 2.15 17.52 3.26
CA LEU A 143 0.70 17.30 3.19
C LEU A 143 0.02 18.35 2.32
N VAL A 144 0.32 19.63 2.56
CA VAL A 144 -0.32 20.70 1.82
C VAL A 144 0.18 20.74 0.37
N LYS A 145 1.48 20.53 0.12
CA LYS A 145 2.01 20.38 -1.25
C LYS A 145 1.32 19.26 -2.03
N TYR A 146 1.17 18.09 -1.42
CA TYR A 146 0.50 16.93 -2.02
C TYR A 146 -0.97 17.24 -2.31
N SER A 147 -1.67 17.86 -1.36
CA SER A 147 -3.09 18.22 -1.51
C SER A 147 -3.30 19.23 -2.65
N SER A 148 -2.41 20.21 -2.78
CA SER A 148 -2.43 21.17 -3.90
C SER A 148 -2.10 20.51 -5.24
N GLN A 149 -1.20 19.52 -5.27
CA GLN A 149 -0.87 18.77 -6.49
C GLN A 149 -2.01 17.86 -6.97
N VAL A 150 -2.68 17.17 -6.05
CA VAL A 150 -3.78 16.26 -6.36
C VAL A 150 -5.09 17.02 -6.62
N GLY A 151 -5.16 18.30 -6.27
CA GLY A 151 -6.37 19.12 -6.38
C GLY A 151 -7.48 18.70 -5.42
N HIS A 152 -7.17 17.82 -4.47
CA HIS A 152 -8.09 17.35 -3.44
C HIS A 152 -7.82 18.15 -2.16
N LYS A 153 -8.83 18.85 -1.65
CA LYS A 153 -8.74 19.56 -0.37
C LYS A 153 -9.05 18.57 0.76
N PRO A 154 -8.07 18.11 1.55
CA PRO A 154 -8.37 17.36 2.76
C PRO A 154 -9.10 18.24 3.77
N ASP A 155 -9.77 17.58 4.71
CA ASP A 155 -10.52 18.25 5.77
C ASP A 155 -9.55 18.76 6.86
N TYR A 156 -8.86 19.85 6.54
CA TYR A 156 -7.82 20.43 7.39
C TYR A 156 -8.35 20.80 8.78
N LEU A 157 -9.61 21.23 8.88
CA LEU A 157 -10.27 21.55 10.15
C LEU A 157 -10.40 20.32 11.04
N TYR A 158 -10.85 19.19 10.49
CA TYR A 158 -10.93 17.93 11.24
C TYR A 158 -9.55 17.47 11.73
N ILE A 159 -8.55 17.54 10.86
CA ILE A 159 -7.17 17.17 11.21
C ILE A 159 -6.62 18.07 12.31
N MET A 160 -6.81 19.38 12.19
CA MET A 160 -6.41 20.34 13.22
C MET A 160 -7.11 20.08 14.55
N GLN A 161 -8.41 19.80 14.54
CA GLN A 161 -9.17 19.55 15.75
C GLN A 161 -8.70 18.26 16.44
N SER A 162 -8.41 17.21 15.67
CA SER A 162 -7.80 15.98 16.18
C SER A 162 -6.40 16.24 16.75
N LEU A 163 -5.56 17.00 16.04
CA LEU A 163 -4.22 17.36 16.50
C LEU A 163 -4.27 18.26 17.73
N LEU A 164 -5.24 19.17 17.87
CA LEU A 164 -5.39 19.99 19.07
C LEU A 164 -5.71 19.15 20.31
N MET A 165 -6.32 17.98 20.14
CA MET A 165 -6.58 17.06 21.26
C MET A 165 -5.33 16.30 21.68
N SER A 166 -4.62 15.74 20.71
CA SER A 166 -3.47 14.87 20.99
C SER A 166 -2.17 15.64 21.13
N ASN A 167 -1.99 16.71 20.35
CA ASN A 167 -0.72 17.43 20.22
C ASN A 167 -0.90 18.90 19.74
N PRO A 168 -1.21 19.85 20.65
CA PRO A 168 -1.58 21.22 20.30
C PRO A 168 -0.49 22.00 19.56
N GLN A 169 0.80 21.69 19.79
CA GLN A 169 1.89 22.30 19.03
C GLN A 169 1.89 21.88 17.55
N ALA A 170 1.51 20.63 17.26
CA ALA A 170 1.42 20.14 15.89
C ALA A 170 0.28 20.82 15.13
N ALA A 171 -0.86 21.03 15.80
CA ALA A 171 -1.97 21.80 15.23
C ALA A 171 -1.58 23.25 14.94
N ALA A 172 -0.81 23.89 15.82
CA ALA A 172 -0.34 25.26 15.59
C ALA A 172 0.60 25.34 14.38
N LYS A 173 1.48 24.34 14.18
CA LYS A 173 2.30 24.25 12.97
C LYS A 173 1.44 24.11 11.72
N LEU A 174 0.46 23.21 11.73
CA LEU A 174 -0.48 23.03 10.62
C LEU A 174 -1.23 24.34 10.29
N ALA A 175 -1.65 25.09 11.31
CA ALA A 175 -2.31 26.40 11.15
C ALA A 175 -1.45 27.40 10.39
N VAL A 176 -0.20 27.54 10.81
CA VAL A 176 0.75 28.44 10.17
C VAL A 176 1.03 28.00 8.73
N THR A 177 1.24 26.71 8.49
CA THR A 177 1.50 26.18 7.14
C THR A 177 0.32 26.44 6.19
N ILE A 178 -0.92 26.28 6.66
CA ILE A 178 -2.12 26.54 5.86
C ILE A 178 -2.30 28.04 5.61
N ALA A 179 -2.12 28.87 6.64
CA ALA A 179 -2.29 30.32 6.55
C ALA A 179 -1.25 30.99 5.63
N GLN A 180 -0.07 30.36 5.44
CA GLN A 180 0.98 30.83 4.55
C GLN A 180 0.75 30.47 3.06
N GLN A 181 -0.30 29.70 2.73
CA GLN A 181 -0.61 29.35 1.34
C GLN A 181 -1.32 30.50 0.61
N GLU A 182 -1.00 30.70 -0.68
CA GLU A 182 -1.78 31.58 -1.56
C GLU A 182 -3.16 30.97 -1.82
N GLY A 183 -4.21 31.63 -1.31
CA GLY A 183 -5.58 31.09 -1.32
C GLY A 183 -5.76 30.00 -0.25
N PRO A 184 -5.67 30.36 1.04
CA PRO A 184 -5.65 29.38 2.11
C PRO A 184 -6.91 28.51 2.06
N PRO A 185 -6.76 27.17 2.12
CA PRO A 185 -7.91 26.27 2.05
C PRO A 185 -8.86 26.40 3.24
N VAL A 186 -8.42 27.05 4.32
CA VAL A 186 -9.21 27.38 5.51
C VAL A 186 -8.95 28.84 5.89
N ASP A 187 -10.01 29.60 6.14
CA ASP A 187 -9.91 30.97 6.62
C ASP A 187 -9.18 31.07 7.96
N VAL A 188 -8.29 32.07 8.06
CA VAL A 188 -7.51 32.37 9.28
C VAL A 188 -8.42 32.67 10.47
N ASN A 189 -9.59 33.28 10.23
CA ASN A 189 -10.58 33.54 11.27
C ASN A 189 -11.15 32.25 11.86
N THR A 190 -11.46 31.26 11.03
CA THR A 190 -11.95 29.95 11.44
C THR A 190 -10.90 29.17 12.22
N ILE A 191 -9.63 29.25 11.78
CA ILE A 191 -8.51 28.66 12.52
C ILE A 191 -8.39 29.31 13.89
N THR A 192 -8.46 30.64 13.97
CA THR A 192 -8.33 31.38 15.24
C THR A 192 -9.47 31.05 16.19
N ASP A 193 -10.72 31.01 15.71
CA ASP A 193 -11.89 30.62 16.49
C ASP A 193 -11.74 29.20 17.05
N LEU A 194 -11.26 28.26 16.25
CA LEU A 194 -11.05 26.86 16.64
C LEU A 194 -9.97 26.70 17.73
N PHE A 195 -8.95 27.55 17.77
CA PHE A 195 -7.99 27.62 18.89
C PHE A 195 -8.58 28.31 20.13
N LEU A 196 -9.39 29.37 19.93
CA LEU A 196 -10.03 30.11 21.01
C LEU A 196 -11.11 29.30 21.74
N GLN A 197 -11.89 28.48 21.02
CA GLN A 197 -12.91 27.59 21.62
C GLN A 197 -12.34 26.54 22.58
N ARG A 198 -11.02 26.31 22.56
CA ARG A 198 -10.35 25.24 23.29
C ARG A 198 -9.42 25.75 24.41
N ASN A 199 -9.24 27.06 24.54
CA ASN A 199 -8.59 27.75 25.65
C ASN A 199 -9.63 28.16 26.70
#